data_AF-A0A2A9P1R5-F1
#
_entry.id   AF-A0A2A9P1R5-F1
#
_cell.length_a   1.000
_cell.length_b   1.000
_cell.length_c   1.000
_cell.angle_alpha   90.00
_cell.angle_beta   90.00
_cell.angle_gamma   90.00
#
_symmetry.space_group_name_H-M   'P 1'
#
loop_
_entity.id
_entity.type
_entity.pdbx_description
1 polymer ?
#
loop_
_entity_poly.entity_id
_entity_poly.type
_entity_poly.pdbx_seq_one_letter_code
_entity_poly.pdbx_strand_id
1 'polypeptide(L)'
;MTEQVPPIRYQQPYAASKDLQWIQNAIHGSELLTQNISPDAAHLQARLRSYLTLCTDARFSPSFHAALHRKRTASRVFIYSLRNYSPETRWGPLLKDGAVNWVHIEYLSLVILANLYELPNNLAIRRPRLGLESIRPYSAPGPCHERDWAGVTGRLAYTLPGKIGHIVLQHSHVYFKFSENPCDHNFFEDPRFREATRLMEVKIALVDPETLQFYSTLRPLCLTEPEYKSSYPTLYFNGSTRGVHGHEAGIEGFVKMEKQNYIYWHFTAIYGTSQQWSSCGVQVGGPASAVGVVGVWTTSAHHRGPFWLWKVQEDYPKELIEYT
;
A
#
# COMPACT_ATOMS: atom_id res chain seq x y z
N MET A 1 -18.56 -2.91 12.76
CA MET A 1 -19.10 -4.12 12.07
C MET A 1 -18.04 -5.18 11.87
N THR A 2 -16.96 -4.95 11.12
CA THR A 2 -15.87 -5.95 10.99
C THR A 2 -15.24 -6.35 12.33
N GLU A 3 -15.25 -5.46 13.32
CA GLU A 3 -14.79 -5.71 14.70
C GLU A 3 -15.55 -6.84 15.44
N GLN A 4 -16.76 -7.19 15.02
CA GLN A 4 -17.51 -8.31 15.60
C GLN A 4 -17.12 -9.66 14.98
N VAL A 5 -16.42 -9.65 13.83
CA VAL A 5 -15.93 -10.87 13.19
C VAL A 5 -14.59 -11.24 13.84
N PRO A 6 -14.44 -12.44 14.42
CA PRO A 6 -13.24 -12.79 15.15
C PRO A 6 -11.98 -12.74 14.26
N PRO A 7 -10.84 -12.31 14.83
CA PRO A 7 -9.53 -12.43 14.19
C PRO A 7 -9.26 -13.85 13.68
N ILE A 8 -8.57 -13.97 12.56
CA ILE A 8 -8.16 -15.28 12.05
C ILE A 8 -7.07 -15.85 12.96
N ARG A 9 -7.24 -17.11 13.39
CA ARG A 9 -6.29 -17.79 14.27
C ARG A 9 -5.49 -18.80 13.46
N TYR A 10 -4.17 -18.65 13.45
CA TYR A 10 -3.25 -19.45 12.62
C TYR A 10 -3.38 -20.97 12.79
N GLN A 11 -3.79 -21.45 13.97
CA GLN A 11 -3.97 -22.87 14.28
C GLN A 11 -5.39 -23.41 14.06
N GLN A 12 -6.33 -22.59 13.58
CA GLN A 12 -7.70 -23.01 13.26
C GLN A 12 -7.87 -23.15 11.74
N PRO A 13 -8.71 -24.09 11.26
CA PRO A 13 -9.06 -24.16 9.85
C PRO A 13 -9.59 -22.81 9.36
N TYR A 14 -9.08 -22.32 8.24
CA TYR A 14 -9.53 -21.05 7.67
C TYR A 14 -11.03 -21.13 7.33
N ALA A 15 -11.83 -20.33 8.04
CA ALA A 15 -13.26 -20.19 7.83
C ALA A 15 -13.58 -18.76 7.36
N ALA A 16 -14.03 -18.65 6.12
CA ALA A 16 -14.61 -17.41 5.60
C ALA A 16 -15.90 -17.07 6.39
N SER A 17 -16.08 -15.80 6.73
CA SER A 17 -17.28 -15.33 7.40
C SER A 17 -18.42 -15.19 6.38
N LYS A 18 -19.51 -15.93 6.63
CA LYS A 18 -20.75 -15.78 5.87
C LYS A 18 -21.31 -14.35 5.97
N ASP A 19 -21.11 -13.68 7.09
CA ASP A 19 -21.56 -12.30 7.32
C ASP A 19 -20.77 -11.33 6.45
N LEU A 20 -19.44 -11.45 6.38
CA LEU A 20 -18.62 -10.61 5.50
C LEU A 20 -18.89 -10.90 4.02
N GLN A 21 -19.13 -12.16 3.65
CA GLN A 21 -19.54 -12.52 2.30
C GLN A 21 -20.89 -11.90 1.94
N TRP A 22 -21.88 -11.96 2.84
CA TRP A 22 -23.19 -11.34 2.66
C TRP A 22 -23.10 -9.81 2.58
N ILE A 23 -22.36 -9.15 3.49
CA ILE A 23 -22.13 -7.70 3.46
C ILE A 23 -21.44 -7.28 2.15
N GLN A 24 -20.40 -8.02 1.72
CA GLN A 24 -19.70 -7.70 0.48
C GLN A 24 -20.64 -7.83 -0.74
N ASN A 25 -21.49 -8.86 -0.78
CA ASN A 25 -22.49 -9.02 -1.84
C ASN A 25 -23.55 -7.92 -1.81
N ALA A 26 -24.04 -7.53 -0.62
CA ALA A 26 -25.01 -6.45 -0.46
C ALA A 26 -24.42 -5.10 -0.91
N ILE A 27 -23.16 -4.83 -0.61
CA ILE A 27 -22.46 -3.61 -1.06
C ILE A 27 -22.26 -3.61 -2.57
N HIS A 28 -21.85 -4.73 -3.19
CA HIS A 28 -21.74 -4.84 -4.64
C HIS A 28 -23.10 -4.73 -5.37
N GLY A 29 -24.19 -5.16 -4.75
CA GLY A 29 -25.56 -4.99 -5.25
C GLY A 29 -26.16 -3.59 -5.01
N SER A 30 -25.40 -2.66 -4.42
CA SER A 30 -25.84 -1.31 -4.07
C SER A 30 -25.09 -0.22 -4.83
N GLU A 31 -25.65 0.99 -4.87
CA GLU A 31 -24.97 2.15 -5.46
C GLU A 31 -23.90 2.77 -4.54
N LEU A 32 -23.64 2.22 -3.34
CA LEU A 32 -22.69 2.81 -2.37
C LEU A 32 -21.27 3.00 -2.94
N LEU A 33 -20.87 2.19 -3.91
CA LEU A 33 -19.57 2.27 -4.58
C LEU A 33 -19.54 3.25 -5.77
N THR A 34 -20.69 3.67 -6.30
CA THR A 34 -20.83 4.44 -7.56
C THR A 34 -21.51 5.79 -7.38
N GLN A 35 -22.36 5.95 -6.37
CA GLN A 35 -23.13 7.17 -6.09
C GLN A 35 -22.19 8.36 -5.81
N ASN A 36 -22.55 9.54 -6.32
CA ASN A 36 -21.96 10.80 -5.90
C ASN A 36 -22.53 11.17 -4.53
N ILE A 37 -21.71 11.07 -3.48
CA ILE A 37 -22.07 11.46 -2.11
C ILE A 37 -21.46 12.81 -1.72
N SER A 38 -21.90 13.37 -0.58
CA SER A 38 -21.37 14.63 -0.06
C SER A 38 -19.85 14.56 0.21
N PRO A 39 -19.14 15.71 0.23
CA PRO A 39 -17.71 15.75 0.55
C PRO A 39 -17.37 15.06 1.88
N ASP A 40 -18.21 15.20 2.90
CA ASP A 40 -18.03 14.60 4.23
C ASP A 40 -18.05 13.06 4.17
N ALA A 41 -18.86 12.49 3.28
CA ALA A 41 -18.95 11.05 3.05
C ALA A 41 -17.90 10.53 2.05
N ALA A 42 -17.18 11.39 1.34
CA ALA A 42 -16.18 10.99 0.35
C ALA A 42 -15.05 10.16 0.98
N HIS A 43 -14.59 10.51 2.20
CA HIS A 43 -13.59 9.71 2.93
C HIS A 43 -14.12 8.32 3.32
N LEU A 44 -15.40 8.19 3.68
CA LEU A 44 -16.02 6.89 3.98
C LEU A 44 -16.19 6.05 2.73
N GLN A 45 -16.59 6.65 1.61
CA GLN A 45 -16.67 5.97 0.31
C GLN A 45 -15.30 5.52 -0.17
N ALA A 46 -14.29 6.39 -0.08
CA ALA A 46 -12.92 6.08 -0.48
C ALA A 46 -12.29 5.00 0.40
N ARG A 47 -12.62 4.97 1.70
CA ARG A 47 -12.26 3.88 2.62
C ARG A 47 -12.91 2.55 2.22
N LEU A 48 -14.23 2.56 1.99
CA LEU A 48 -14.97 1.37 1.58
C LEU A 48 -14.48 0.84 0.24
N ARG A 49 -14.26 1.74 -0.73
CA ARG A 49 -13.60 1.42 -1.99
C ARG A 49 -12.22 0.85 -1.73
N SER A 50 -11.34 1.46 -0.94
CA SER A 50 -9.99 0.91 -0.66
C SER A 50 -9.98 -0.54 -0.14
N TYR A 51 -11.08 -1.04 0.44
CA TYR A 51 -11.26 -2.45 0.81
C TYR A 51 -11.78 -3.35 -0.33
N LEU A 52 -12.43 -2.77 -1.35
CA LEU A 52 -13.23 -3.41 -2.39
C LEU A 52 -12.93 -3.01 -3.86
N THR A 53 -12.13 -1.97 -4.17
CA THR A 53 -12.32 -1.13 -5.40
C THR A 53 -12.29 -1.93 -6.70
N LEU A 54 -11.55 -3.03 -6.73
CA LEU A 54 -11.40 -3.92 -7.89
C LEU A 54 -11.63 -5.41 -7.52
N CYS A 55 -12.40 -5.67 -6.45
CA CYS A 55 -13.05 -6.96 -6.20
C CYS A 55 -14.21 -7.22 -7.17
N THR A 56 -14.76 -6.16 -7.75
CA THR A 56 -15.73 -6.26 -8.83
C THR A 56 -15.02 -6.79 -10.08
N ASP A 57 -15.36 -8.02 -10.41
CA ASP A 57 -14.90 -8.75 -11.61
C ASP A 57 -15.59 -8.21 -12.89
N ALA A 58 -15.68 -6.88 -13.00
CA ALA A 58 -16.38 -6.10 -14.02
C ALA A 58 -15.60 -6.07 -15.35
N ARG A 59 -15.25 -7.26 -15.84
CA ARG A 59 -14.39 -7.47 -17.02
C ARG A 59 -15.01 -7.07 -18.36
N PHE A 60 -16.29 -6.68 -18.43
CA PHE A 60 -17.04 -6.64 -19.70
C PHE A 60 -18.03 -5.47 -19.86
N SER A 61 -17.58 -4.22 -19.75
CA SER A 61 -18.30 -3.08 -20.36
C SER A 61 -17.36 -1.95 -20.81
N PRO A 62 -17.46 -1.45 -22.06
CA PRO A 62 -16.70 -0.28 -22.51
C PRO A 62 -16.90 0.97 -21.64
N SER A 63 -18.10 1.17 -21.07
CA SER A 63 -18.38 2.30 -20.17
C SER A 63 -17.62 2.20 -18.84
N PHE A 64 -17.38 0.98 -18.35
CA PHE A 64 -16.56 0.73 -17.16
C PHE A 64 -15.09 1.05 -17.42
N HIS A 65 -14.53 0.61 -18.56
CA HIS A 65 -13.16 0.96 -18.96
C HIS A 65 -12.97 2.47 -19.09
N ALA A 66 -13.89 3.19 -19.73
CA ALA A 66 -13.83 4.65 -19.85
C ALA A 66 -14.00 5.40 -18.51
N ALA A 67 -14.73 4.83 -17.55
CA ALA A 67 -14.82 5.37 -16.19
C ALA A 67 -13.53 5.11 -15.39
N LEU A 68 -12.99 3.89 -15.46
CA LEU A 68 -11.73 3.51 -14.80
C LEU A 68 -10.55 4.33 -15.34
N HIS A 69 -10.48 4.56 -16.66
CA HIS A 69 -9.45 5.39 -17.29
C HIS A 69 -9.46 6.82 -16.72
N ARG A 70 -10.60 7.52 -16.81
CA ARG A 70 -10.76 8.88 -16.26
C ARG A 70 -10.41 8.94 -14.77
N LYS A 71 -10.81 7.94 -14.00
CA LYS A 71 -10.52 7.87 -12.57
C LYS A 71 -9.03 7.63 -12.28
N ARG A 72 -8.33 6.85 -13.11
CA ARG A 72 -6.87 6.66 -13.04
C ARG A 72 -6.12 7.95 -13.39
N THR A 73 -6.54 8.67 -14.44
CA THR A 73 -5.98 9.99 -14.79
C THR A 73 -6.14 10.98 -13.65
N ALA A 74 -7.35 11.12 -13.08
CA ALA A 74 -7.58 11.96 -11.90
C ALA A 74 -6.75 11.53 -10.67
N SER A 75 -6.60 10.21 -10.46
CA SER A 75 -5.76 9.66 -9.39
C SER A 75 -4.28 10.02 -9.60
N ARG A 76 -3.76 9.92 -10.83
CA ARG A 76 -2.40 10.30 -11.22
C ARG A 76 -2.13 11.78 -10.96
N VAL A 77 -3.01 12.67 -11.44
CA VAL A 77 -2.98 14.12 -11.18
C VAL A 77 -2.86 14.41 -9.68
N PHE A 78 -3.59 13.67 -8.84
CA PHE A 78 -3.51 13.81 -7.39
C PHE A 78 -2.18 13.30 -6.81
N ILE A 79 -1.82 12.03 -7.05
CA ILE A 79 -0.66 11.41 -6.38
C ILE A 79 0.67 12.00 -6.85
N TYR A 80 0.74 12.52 -8.07
CA TYR A 80 1.92 13.18 -8.61
C TYR A 80 1.96 14.70 -8.39
N SER A 81 0.94 15.32 -7.77
CA SER A 81 1.04 16.73 -7.39
C SER A 81 1.84 16.93 -6.09
N LEU A 82 2.90 17.74 -6.12
CA LEU A 82 3.68 18.10 -4.91
C LEU A 82 2.80 18.75 -3.83
N ARG A 83 1.71 19.42 -4.23
CA ARG A 83 0.84 20.20 -3.32
C ARG A 83 0.13 19.36 -2.27
N ASN A 84 0.03 18.04 -2.49
CA ASN A 84 -0.61 17.09 -1.59
C ASN A 84 0.35 16.51 -0.53
N TYR A 85 1.63 16.91 -0.55
CA TYR A 85 2.66 16.39 0.35
C TYR A 85 3.32 17.54 1.11
N SER A 86 3.37 17.41 2.44
CA SER A 86 4.00 18.39 3.32
C SER A 86 4.50 17.72 4.61
N PRO A 87 5.25 18.44 5.46
CA PRO A 87 5.64 17.93 6.78
C PRO A 87 4.43 17.53 7.64
N GLU A 88 3.31 18.27 7.55
CA GLU A 88 2.09 17.97 8.32
C GLU A 88 1.41 16.68 7.87
N THR A 89 1.44 16.36 6.56
CA THR A 89 0.96 15.06 6.05
C THR A 89 2.01 13.94 6.18
N ARG A 90 3.15 14.23 6.82
CA ARG A 90 4.33 13.34 6.95
C ARG A 90 4.81 12.78 5.61
N TRP A 91 4.62 13.55 4.53
CA TRP A 91 4.90 13.15 3.14
C TRP A 91 4.19 11.86 2.68
N GLY A 92 3.10 11.46 3.35
CA GLY A 92 2.35 10.24 3.09
C GLY A 92 0.84 10.46 2.95
N PRO A 93 0.04 9.37 2.95
CA PRO A 93 -1.42 9.44 2.77
C PRO A 93 -2.17 9.83 4.06
N LEU A 94 -1.76 10.93 4.68
CA LEU A 94 -2.36 11.50 5.88
C LEU A 94 -2.94 12.89 5.60
N LEU A 95 -3.93 13.27 6.39
CA LEU A 95 -4.41 14.64 6.51
C LEU A 95 -3.53 15.41 7.52
N LYS A 96 -3.64 16.75 7.55
CA LYS A 96 -2.79 17.62 8.38
C LYS A 96 -3.01 17.46 9.89
N ASP A 97 -4.14 16.89 10.29
CA ASP A 97 -4.48 16.50 11.67
C ASP A 97 -3.94 15.10 12.05
N GLY A 98 -3.24 14.43 11.13
CA GLY A 98 -2.76 13.06 11.29
C GLY A 98 -3.81 11.97 11.02
N ALA A 99 -5.02 12.31 10.56
CA ALA A 99 -6.00 11.33 10.11
C ALA A 99 -5.58 10.63 8.81
N VAL A 100 -6.13 9.46 8.51
CA VAL A 100 -5.86 8.79 7.21
C VAL A 100 -6.59 9.50 6.08
N ASN A 101 -5.86 9.93 5.06
CA ASN A 101 -6.45 10.45 3.83
C ASN A 101 -6.92 9.29 2.94
N TRP A 102 -8.12 8.77 3.23
CA TRP A 102 -8.69 7.65 2.48
C TRP A 102 -8.88 7.89 0.98
N VAL A 103 -9.07 9.15 0.55
CA VAL A 103 -9.11 9.51 -0.88
C VAL A 103 -7.74 9.31 -1.52
N HIS A 104 -6.66 9.67 -0.82
CA HIS A 104 -5.29 9.40 -1.25
C HIS A 104 -5.01 7.89 -1.29
N ILE A 105 -5.41 7.13 -0.28
CA ILE A 105 -5.29 5.65 -0.28
C ILE A 105 -6.04 5.03 -1.47
N GLU A 106 -7.27 5.50 -1.77
CA GLU A 106 -8.04 5.03 -2.92
C GLU A 106 -7.29 5.28 -4.24
N TYR A 107 -6.75 6.49 -4.43
CA TYR A 107 -6.02 6.87 -5.64
C TYR A 107 -4.69 6.10 -5.80
N LEU A 108 -3.92 5.92 -4.71
CA LEU A 108 -2.71 5.09 -4.72
C LEU A 108 -3.05 3.64 -5.10
N SER A 109 -4.08 3.07 -4.47
CA SER A 109 -4.54 1.71 -4.73
C SER A 109 -5.02 1.54 -6.17
N LEU A 110 -5.79 2.50 -6.69
CA LEU A 110 -6.36 2.45 -8.02
C LEU A 110 -5.30 2.55 -9.12
N VAL A 111 -4.31 3.45 -8.98
CA VAL A 111 -3.22 3.55 -9.95
C VAL A 111 -2.39 2.27 -9.96
N ILE A 112 -1.95 1.78 -8.80
CA ILE A 112 -1.18 0.53 -8.69
C ILE A 112 -1.95 -0.64 -9.30
N LEU A 113 -3.22 -0.84 -8.93
CA LEU A 113 -4.00 -1.95 -9.45
C LEU A 113 -4.25 -1.81 -10.94
N ALA A 114 -4.55 -0.62 -11.47
CA ALA A 114 -4.73 -0.41 -12.91
C ALA A 114 -3.47 -0.81 -13.70
N ASN A 115 -2.27 -0.47 -13.21
CA ASN A 115 -1.01 -0.96 -13.78
C ASN A 115 -0.93 -2.51 -13.74
N LEU A 116 -1.38 -3.14 -12.65
CA LEU A 116 -1.48 -4.60 -12.55
C LEU A 116 -2.57 -5.26 -13.40
N TYR A 117 -3.51 -4.50 -13.95
CA TYR A 117 -4.48 -4.99 -14.93
C TYR A 117 -3.94 -4.91 -16.37
N GLU A 118 -2.94 -4.06 -16.64
CA GLU A 118 -2.29 -3.93 -17.94
C GLU A 118 -1.10 -4.88 -18.14
N LEU A 119 -0.59 -5.46 -17.05
CA LEU A 119 0.38 -6.54 -17.14
C LEU A 119 -0.22 -7.79 -17.84
N PRO A 120 0.56 -8.52 -18.67
CA PRO A 120 0.12 -9.76 -19.33
C PRO A 120 -0.56 -10.79 -18.40
N ASN A 121 -1.45 -11.62 -18.94
CA ASN A 121 -2.34 -12.49 -18.15
C ASN A 121 -1.64 -13.47 -17.19
N ASN A 122 -0.42 -13.92 -17.51
CA ASN A 122 0.40 -14.76 -16.63
C ASN A 122 1.00 -14.01 -15.41
N LEU A 123 0.92 -12.67 -15.43
CA LEU A 123 1.34 -11.75 -14.37
C LEU A 123 0.11 -11.30 -13.54
N ALA A 124 -1.04 -11.15 -14.21
CA ALA A 124 -2.30 -10.65 -13.66
C ALA A 124 -2.88 -11.44 -12.47
N ILE A 125 -2.54 -12.74 -12.32
CA ILE A 125 -2.89 -13.58 -11.14
C ILE A 125 -2.37 -12.98 -9.83
N ARG A 126 -1.31 -12.22 -9.95
CA ARG A 126 -0.45 -11.82 -8.87
C ARG A 126 -0.94 -10.40 -8.55
N ARG A 127 -1.60 -10.23 -7.40
CA ARG A 127 -2.22 -8.98 -6.86
C ARG A 127 -2.30 -9.03 -5.32
N PRO A 128 -2.48 -7.91 -4.60
CA PRO A 128 -2.82 -7.96 -3.17
C PRO A 128 -4.17 -8.67 -3.00
N ARG A 129 -4.40 -9.33 -1.86
CA ARG A 129 -5.72 -9.87 -1.56
C ARG A 129 -6.64 -8.71 -1.20
N LEU A 130 -7.78 -8.60 -1.87
CA LEU A 130 -8.80 -7.56 -1.63
C LEU A 130 -10.06 -8.20 -1.02
N GLY A 131 -11.04 -7.38 -0.62
CA GLY A 131 -12.31 -7.85 -0.07
C GLY A 131 -12.37 -7.81 1.46
N LEU A 132 -13.58 -7.95 2.00
CA LEU A 132 -13.83 -7.80 3.45
C LEU A 132 -13.16 -8.90 4.29
N GLU A 133 -12.93 -10.09 3.74
CA GLU A 133 -12.11 -11.13 4.38
C GLU A 133 -10.64 -10.72 4.51
N SER A 134 -10.11 -10.02 3.51
CA SER A 134 -8.69 -9.66 3.42
C SER A 134 -8.30 -8.53 4.38
N ILE A 135 -9.26 -7.75 4.88
CA ILE A 135 -9.05 -6.72 5.92
C ILE A 135 -9.21 -7.25 7.35
N ARG A 136 -9.58 -8.53 7.55
CA ARG A 136 -9.71 -9.12 8.89
C ARG A 136 -8.35 -9.12 9.60
N PRO A 137 -8.31 -8.93 10.93
CA PRO A 137 -7.08 -9.10 11.68
C PRO A 137 -6.49 -10.50 11.49
N TYR A 138 -5.19 -10.56 11.23
CA TYR A 138 -4.38 -11.77 10.98
C TYR A 138 -4.84 -12.61 9.77
N SER A 139 -5.44 -11.96 8.76
CA SER A 139 -5.74 -12.60 7.46
C SER A 139 -4.51 -12.81 6.58
N ALA A 140 -3.42 -12.10 6.84
CA ALA A 140 -2.16 -12.24 6.12
C ALA A 140 -1.60 -13.67 6.24
N PRO A 141 -1.02 -14.25 5.16
CA PRO A 141 -0.44 -15.58 5.22
C PRO A 141 0.81 -15.67 6.10
N GLY A 142 1.07 -16.87 6.61
CA GLY A 142 2.19 -17.15 7.52
C GLY A 142 1.78 -17.17 8.99
N PRO A 143 2.71 -17.46 9.91
CA PRO A 143 2.42 -17.50 11.33
C PRO A 143 2.07 -16.10 11.87
N CYS A 144 1.09 -16.07 12.77
CA CYS A 144 0.68 -14.90 13.52
C CYS A 144 1.24 -15.00 14.94
N HIS A 145 1.89 -13.94 15.42
CA HIS A 145 2.43 -13.85 16.78
C HIS A 145 2.01 -12.51 17.42
N GLU A 146 1.67 -12.51 18.70
CA GLU A 146 1.27 -11.29 19.43
C GLU A 146 2.39 -10.23 19.46
N ARG A 147 3.65 -10.68 19.51
CA ARG A 147 4.83 -9.80 19.39
C ARG A 147 5.00 -9.19 18.00
N ASP A 148 4.43 -9.82 16.98
CA ASP A 148 4.39 -9.34 15.60
C ASP A 148 2.95 -9.01 15.18
N TRP A 149 2.28 -8.21 15.99
CA TRP A 149 0.86 -7.88 15.84
C TRP A 149 0.55 -7.25 14.46
N ALA A 150 1.48 -6.49 13.88
CA ALA A 150 1.30 -5.91 12.55
C ALA A 150 1.59 -6.90 11.40
N GLY A 151 2.21 -8.05 11.69
CA GLY A 151 2.56 -9.08 10.69
C GLY A 151 3.83 -8.76 9.89
N VAL A 152 4.74 -7.98 10.48
CA VAL A 152 5.99 -7.47 9.92
C VAL A 152 6.93 -8.59 9.48
N THR A 153 7.17 -9.60 10.33
CA THR A 153 8.21 -10.59 10.09
C THR A 153 7.84 -11.54 8.97
N GLY A 154 8.74 -11.68 8.00
CA GLY A 154 8.65 -12.69 6.94
C GLY A 154 8.82 -12.09 5.55
N ARG A 155 8.16 -12.72 4.58
CA ARG A 155 8.29 -12.41 3.15
C ARG A 155 7.04 -11.72 2.63
N LEU A 156 7.24 -10.54 2.05
CA LEU A 156 6.18 -9.70 1.50
C LEU A 156 6.21 -9.82 -0.05
N ALA A 157 5.09 -9.56 -0.75
CA ALA A 157 5.02 -9.57 -2.21
C ALA A 157 4.41 -8.34 -2.90
N TYR A 158 4.76 -8.30 -4.19
CA TYR A 158 4.15 -7.66 -5.34
C TYR A 158 4.34 -8.63 -6.54
N THR A 159 4.15 -8.20 -7.79
CA THR A 159 3.63 -9.01 -8.92
C THR A 159 4.26 -8.72 -10.33
N LEU A 160 4.73 -9.62 -11.23
CA LEU A 160 5.60 -10.85 -11.22
C LEU A 160 5.71 -11.58 -12.64
N PRO A 161 6.84 -11.78 -13.41
CA PRO A 161 7.74 -12.98 -13.33
C PRO A 161 9.24 -13.02 -13.88
N GLY A 162 10.30 -12.91 -13.05
CA GLY A 162 11.55 -13.75 -13.05
C GLY A 162 12.35 -13.84 -11.70
N LYS A 163 12.31 -14.97 -10.94
CA LYS A 163 12.67 -15.26 -9.48
C LYS A 163 12.69 -14.18 -8.31
N ILE A 164 12.49 -14.68 -7.06
CA ILE A 164 12.33 -14.19 -5.62
C ILE A 164 11.53 -12.91 -5.08
N GLY A 165 10.20 -13.06 -4.78
CA GLY A 165 9.05 -12.25 -4.18
C GLY A 165 9.19 -10.96 -3.31
N HIS A 166 8.22 -10.01 -3.34
CA HIS A 166 8.44 -8.53 -3.56
C HIS A 166 7.67 -7.33 -2.85
N ILE A 167 7.84 -6.09 -3.36
CA ILE A 167 7.17 -4.77 -3.10
C ILE A 167 6.75 -4.15 -4.45
N VAL A 168 5.67 -3.34 -4.50
CA VAL A 168 5.51 -2.33 -5.57
C VAL A 168 6.50 -1.20 -5.30
N LEU A 169 7.43 -0.97 -6.21
CA LEU A 169 7.96 0.39 -6.37
C LEU A 169 7.60 0.83 -7.78
N GLN A 170 6.47 1.55 -7.89
CA GLN A 170 6.12 2.22 -9.13
C GLN A 170 7.12 3.35 -9.34
N HIS A 171 8.16 3.09 -10.11
CA HIS A 171 9.21 4.04 -10.42
C HIS A 171 8.89 4.76 -11.73
N SER A 172 8.02 5.76 -11.68
CA SER A 172 7.81 6.65 -12.81
C SER A 172 9.10 7.43 -13.12
N HIS A 173 9.91 6.93 -14.04
CA HIS A 173 10.93 7.70 -14.75
C HIS A 173 10.23 8.77 -15.61
N VAL A 174 9.81 9.87 -14.98
CA VAL A 174 9.34 11.06 -15.70
C VAL A 174 10.57 11.77 -16.28
N TYR A 175 11.06 11.26 -17.42
CA TYR A 175 12.02 11.95 -18.28
C TYR A 175 11.33 13.07 -19.07
N PHE A 176 10.73 14.02 -18.35
CA PHE A 176 10.30 15.30 -18.92
C PHE A 176 10.89 16.44 -18.09
N LYS A 177 11.42 17.44 -18.78
CA LYS A 177 11.96 18.65 -18.17
C LYS A 177 10.87 19.29 -17.31
N PHE A 178 11.28 19.96 -16.23
CA PHE A 178 10.44 20.62 -15.21
C PHE A 178 9.51 21.76 -15.72
N SER A 179 9.22 21.83 -17.02
CA SER A 179 8.39 22.86 -17.65
C SER A 179 6.89 22.53 -17.73
N GLU A 180 6.49 21.27 -17.58
CA GLU A 180 5.09 20.84 -17.71
C GLU A 180 4.49 20.49 -16.34
N ASN A 181 3.27 20.99 -16.09
CA ASN A 181 2.62 20.95 -14.79
C ASN A 181 1.92 19.59 -14.58
N PRO A 182 2.34 18.73 -13.62
CA PRO A 182 1.70 17.44 -13.36
C PRO A 182 0.29 17.56 -12.74
N CYS A 183 -0.24 18.78 -12.59
CA CYS A 183 -1.65 19.01 -12.29
C CYS A 183 -2.54 19.02 -13.56
N ASP A 184 -1.97 19.03 -14.77
CA ASP A 184 -2.72 18.92 -16.02
C ASP A 184 -3.12 17.45 -16.26
N HIS A 185 -4.37 17.23 -16.67
CA HIS A 185 -4.86 15.91 -17.07
C HIS A 185 -4.21 15.48 -18.40
N ASN A 186 -4.00 16.42 -19.33
CA ASN A 186 -3.46 16.11 -20.66
C ASN A 186 -2.06 15.48 -20.59
N PHE A 187 -1.27 15.80 -19.57
CA PHE A 187 0.06 15.23 -19.33
C PHE A 187 0.03 13.69 -19.19
N PHE A 188 -1.02 13.13 -18.58
CA PHE A 188 -1.17 11.68 -18.38
C PHE A 188 -1.89 10.98 -19.54
N GLU A 189 -2.47 11.74 -20.47
CA GLU A 189 -3.09 11.25 -21.71
C GLU A 189 -2.08 11.26 -22.89
N ASP A 190 -0.89 11.85 -22.72
CA ASP A 190 0.17 11.87 -23.73
C ASP A 190 0.70 10.45 -24.00
N PRO A 191 0.73 9.95 -25.26
CA PRO A 191 1.28 8.62 -25.61
C PRO A 191 2.76 8.41 -25.25
N ARG A 192 3.50 9.49 -24.95
CA ARG A 192 4.89 9.51 -24.49
C ARG A 192 5.00 9.37 -22.97
N PHE A 193 3.92 9.57 -22.22
CA PHE A 193 3.90 9.29 -20.78
C PHE A 193 4.11 7.79 -20.55
N ARG A 194 5.08 7.45 -19.69
CA ARG A 194 5.45 6.08 -19.33
C ARG A 194 5.57 5.98 -17.82
N GLU A 195 5.02 4.91 -17.26
CA GLU A 195 4.92 4.73 -15.81
C GLU A 195 5.47 3.35 -15.46
N ALA A 196 6.71 3.28 -14.94
CA ALA A 196 7.30 1.98 -14.70
C ALA A 196 6.60 1.26 -13.54
N THR A 197 6.37 -0.02 -13.76
CA THR A 197 5.76 -0.97 -12.84
C THR A 197 6.88 -1.90 -12.40
N ARG A 198 7.55 -1.60 -11.27
CA ARG A 198 8.69 -2.38 -10.78
C ARG A 198 8.41 -3.17 -9.53
N LEU A 199 9.13 -4.27 -9.47
CA LEU A 199 8.91 -5.36 -8.57
C LEU A 199 10.23 -5.80 -7.94
N MET A 200 10.29 -5.84 -6.60
CA MET A 200 11.56 -5.95 -5.85
C MET A 200 11.39 -6.69 -4.52
N GLU A 201 12.25 -7.62 -4.07
CA GLU A 201 12.05 -8.38 -2.80
C GLU A 201 11.81 -7.45 -1.62
N VAL A 202 10.99 -7.86 -0.64
CA VAL A 202 11.20 -7.50 0.75
C VAL A 202 11.24 -8.73 1.65
N LYS A 203 12.34 -8.82 2.40
CA LYS A 203 12.46 -9.63 3.60
C LYS A 203 12.76 -8.68 4.74
N ILE A 204 11.90 -8.67 5.75
CA ILE A 204 12.10 -7.90 6.97
C ILE A 204 11.83 -8.78 8.19
N ALA A 205 12.52 -8.48 9.28
CA ALA A 205 12.38 -9.13 10.57
C ALA A 205 12.32 -8.08 11.68
N LEU A 206 11.59 -8.40 12.76
CA LEU A 206 11.60 -7.56 13.96
C LEU A 206 12.99 -7.56 14.60
N VAL A 207 13.43 -6.39 15.04
CA VAL A 207 14.70 -6.17 15.75
C VAL A 207 14.52 -5.18 16.88
N ASP A 208 15.44 -5.18 17.85
CA ASP A 208 15.47 -4.16 18.89
C ASP A 208 15.94 -2.81 18.29
N PRO A 209 15.36 -1.67 18.73
CA PRO A 209 15.63 -0.36 18.14
C PRO A 209 17.10 0.06 18.21
N GLU A 210 17.84 -0.40 19.23
CA GLU A 210 19.29 -0.14 19.38
C GLU A 210 20.15 -0.76 18.26
N THR A 211 19.60 -1.71 17.49
CA THR A 211 20.33 -2.38 16.38
C THR A 211 20.21 -1.65 15.04
N LEU A 212 19.32 -0.66 14.92
CA LEU A 212 19.09 0.08 13.67
C LEU A 212 20.15 1.18 13.48
N GLN A 213 20.85 1.15 12.34
CA GLN A 213 21.87 2.13 11.96
C GLN A 213 21.32 3.57 11.95
N PHE A 214 20.08 3.76 11.52
CA PHE A 214 19.42 5.08 11.40
C PHE A 214 18.35 5.32 12.48
N TYR A 215 18.43 4.64 13.63
CA TYR A 215 17.46 4.81 14.72
C TYR A 215 17.29 6.28 15.15
N SER A 216 18.36 7.05 15.19
CA SER A 216 18.33 8.48 15.55
C SER A 216 17.46 9.33 14.60
N THR A 217 17.41 8.98 13.32
CA THR A 217 16.55 9.62 12.30
C THR A 217 15.11 9.10 12.36
N LEU A 218 14.92 7.81 12.67
CA LEU A 218 13.59 7.20 12.78
C LEU A 218 12.85 7.61 14.05
N ARG A 219 13.55 7.76 15.19
CA ARG A 219 12.98 8.02 16.51
C ARG A 219 12.05 9.25 16.55
N PRO A 220 12.41 10.44 16.01
CA PRO A 220 11.50 11.59 15.97
C PRO A 220 10.17 11.32 15.24
N LEU A 221 10.18 10.46 14.21
CA LEU A 221 8.99 10.07 13.46
C LEU A 221 8.13 9.03 14.21
N CYS A 222 8.77 8.23 15.07
CA CYS A 222 8.12 7.26 15.94
C CYS A 222 7.31 7.94 17.06
N LEU A 223 7.85 9.02 17.64
CA LEU A 223 7.24 9.73 18.76
C LEU A 223 5.80 10.14 18.42
N THR A 224 4.84 9.48 19.06
CA THR A 224 3.47 9.98 19.19
C THR A 224 3.48 11.17 20.15
N GLU A 225 2.47 12.04 20.04
CA GLU A 225 2.19 12.97 21.13
C GLU A 225 1.97 12.19 22.44
N PRO A 226 2.44 12.71 23.59
CA PRO A 226 2.68 11.92 24.82
C PRO A 226 1.45 11.28 25.47
N GLU A 227 0.25 11.53 24.95
CA GLU A 227 -1.03 11.13 25.55
C GLU A 227 -1.63 9.84 24.97
N TYR A 228 -1.28 9.43 23.74
CA TYR A 228 -1.86 8.23 23.12
C TYR A 228 -1.10 6.95 23.49
N LYS A 229 -1.60 6.23 24.49
CA LYS A 229 -1.13 4.88 24.86
C LYS A 229 -1.93 3.80 24.13
N SER A 230 -1.36 3.26 23.05
CA SER A 230 -1.89 2.04 22.43
C SER A 230 -1.54 0.80 23.25
N SER A 231 -2.38 -0.23 23.19
CA SER A 231 -2.04 -1.59 23.64
C SER A 231 -1.04 -2.30 22.72
N TYR A 232 -0.84 -1.77 21.51
CA TYR A 232 0.09 -2.28 20.52
C TYR A 232 1.42 -1.51 20.60
N PRO A 233 2.54 -2.14 21.00
CA PRO A 233 3.83 -1.47 21.07
C PRO A 233 4.35 -1.14 19.66
N THR A 234 5.11 -0.05 19.53
CA THR A 234 5.85 0.26 18.30
C THR A 234 6.81 -0.90 17.99
N LEU A 235 6.71 -1.43 16.77
CA LEU A 235 7.58 -2.46 16.24
C LEU A 235 8.69 -1.82 15.42
N TYR A 236 9.92 -2.30 15.57
CA TYR A 236 11.07 -1.90 14.78
C TYR A 236 11.53 -3.07 13.93
N PHE A 237 11.99 -2.79 12.70
CA PHE A 237 12.43 -3.83 11.77
C PHE A 237 13.59 -3.37 10.92
N ASN A 238 14.43 -4.33 10.55
CA ASN A 238 15.37 -4.20 9.44
C ASN A 238 15.17 -5.32 8.41
N GLY A 239 15.90 -5.24 7.31
CA GLY A 239 15.83 -6.24 6.26
C GLY A 239 16.54 -5.82 4.98
N SER A 240 16.15 -6.44 3.87
CA SER A 240 16.66 -6.08 2.55
C SER A 240 15.59 -6.08 1.46
N THR A 241 15.83 -5.27 0.44
CA THR A 241 15.18 -5.39 -0.87
C THR A 241 16.03 -6.16 -1.86
N ARG A 242 15.44 -6.64 -2.97
CA ARG A 242 16.18 -7.00 -4.19
C ARG A 242 15.40 -6.72 -5.47
N GLY A 243 15.86 -5.81 -6.31
CA GLY A 243 15.24 -5.54 -7.61
C GLY A 243 15.59 -6.55 -8.71
N VAL A 244 14.93 -6.41 -9.87
CA VAL A 244 15.11 -7.26 -11.08
C VAL A 244 16.57 -7.51 -11.44
N HIS A 245 17.38 -6.45 -11.41
CA HIS A 245 18.81 -6.49 -11.75
C HIS A 245 19.71 -7.03 -10.62
N GLY A 246 19.14 -7.66 -9.59
CA GLY A 246 19.88 -8.20 -8.45
C GLY A 246 20.39 -7.15 -7.46
N HIS A 247 20.16 -5.85 -7.69
CA HIS A 247 20.51 -4.80 -6.74
C HIS A 247 19.72 -4.97 -5.44
N GLU A 248 20.46 -5.17 -4.34
CA GLU A 248 19.91 -5.21 -2.99
C GLU A 248 20.14 -3.87 -2.28
N ALA A 249 19.20 -3.51 -1.42
CA ALA A 249 19.29 -2.33 -0.54
C ALA A 249 18.89 -2.76 0.87
N GLY A 250 19.55 -2.23 1.90
CA GLY A 250 19.09 -2.40 3.27
C GLY A 250 17.75 -1.69 3.47
N ILE A 251 16.94 -2.18 4.39
CA ILE A 251 15.75 -1.47 4.89
C ILE A 251 15.86 -1.37 6.40
N GLU A 252 15.49 -0.20 6.92
CA GLU A 252 15.17 0.00 8.33
C GLU A 252 13.86 0.78 8.44
N GLY A 253 13.06 0.46 9.45
CA GLY A 253 11.75 1.08 9.63
C GLY A 253 11.05 0.72 10.93
N PHE A 254 9.83 1.22 11.06
CA PHE A 254 8.97 0.97 12.20
C PHE A 254 7.49 0.87 11.79
N VAL A 255 6.71 0.25 12.68
CA VAL A 255 5.24 0.18 12.61
C VAL A 255 4.66 0.60 13.95
N LYS A 256 3.65 1.46 13.94
CA LYS A 256 2.90 1.85 15.16
C LYS A 256 1.40 1.96 14.93
N MET A 257 0.64 1.80 16.00
CA MET A 257 -0.76 2.20 16.04
C MET A 257 -0.86 3.70 16.33
N GLU A 258 -1.68 4.42 15.57
CA GLU A 258 -1.90 5.86 15.72
C GLU A 258 -3.29 6.19 16.28
N LYS A 259 -3.51 7.45 16.72
CA LYS A 259 -4.67 7.90 17.51
C LYS A 259 -6.06 7.45 17.03
N GLN A 260 -6.24 7.20 15.73
CA GLN A 260 -7.51 6.78 15.11
C GLN A 260 -7.57 5.27 14.79
N ASN A 261 -6.79 4.45 15.51
CA ASN A 261 -6.69 2.99 15.36
C ASN A 261 -6.32 2.53 13.93
N TYR A 262 -5.53 3.35 13.23
CA TYR A 262 -4.87 2.94 11.98
C TYR A 262 -3.41 2.59 12.26
N ILE A 263 -2.87 1.71 11.41
CA ILE A 263 -1.52 1.17 11.56
C ILE A 263 -0.62 1.90 10.56
N TYR A 264 0.28 2.70 11.09
CA TYR A 264 1.20 3.52 10.33
C TYR A 264 2.55 2.81 10.15
N TRP A 265 3.04 2.81 8.92
CA TRP A 265 4.32 2.23 8.51
C TRP A 265 5.24 3.32 7.98
N HIS A 266 6.49 3.30 8.43
CA HIS A 266 7.55 4.12 7.85
C HIS A 266 8.84 3.32 7.72
N PHE A 267 9.50 3.41 6.57
CA PHE A 267 10.78 2.75 6.34
C PHE A 267 11.64 3.50 5.31
N THR A 268 12.95 3.33 5.40
CA THR A 268 13.91 3.90 4.45
C THR A 268 14.73 2.83 3.77
N ALA A 269 14.96 2.98 2.47
CA ALA A 269 15.90 2.13 1.72
C ALA A 269 17.31 2.73 1.78
N ILE A 270 18.27 1.90 2.17
CA ILE A 270 19.66 2.23 2.44
C ILE A 270 20.52 1.61 1.34
N TYR A 271 21.23 2.45 0.60
CA TYR A 271 22.21 2.03 -0.40
C TYR A 271 23.61 2.44 0.05
N GLY A 272 24.47 1.46 0.33
CA GLY A 272 25.75 1.69 0.96
C GLY A 272 25.57 2.33 2.33
N THR A 273 26.04 3.57 2.50
CA THR A 273 25.95 4.35 3.74
C THR A 273 24.83 5.40 3.75
N SER A 274 24.01 5.47 2.70
CA SER A 274 23.05 6.58 2.51
C SER A 274 21.60 6.10 2.43
N GLN A 275 20.71 6.74 3.19
CA GLN A 275 19.26 6.68 2.99
C GLN A 275 18.92 7.41 1.68
N GLN A 276 18.43 6.70 0.67
CA GLN A 276 18.10 7.28 -0.64
C GLN A 276 16.60 7.41 -0.88
N TRP A 277 15.79 6.53 -0.26
CA TRP A 277 14.33 6.48 -0.43
C TRP A 277 13.69 6.44 0.97
N SER A 278 12.60 7.18 1.15
CA SER A 278 11.77 7.13 2.35
C SER A 278 10.33 6.79 1.97
N SER A 279 9.71 5.85 2.69
CA SER A 279 8.39 5.32 2.38
C SER A 279 7.47 5.46 3.58
N CYS A 280 6.32 6.09 3.38
CA CYS A 280 5.28 6.30 4.40
C CYS A 280 3.97 5.67 3.91
N GLY A 281 3.33 4.83 4.73
CA GLY A 281 2.09 4.14 4.34
C GLY A 281 1.19 3.76 5.51
N VAL A 282 -0.02 3.32 5.16
CA VAL A 282 -1.05 2.88 6.10
C VAL A 282 -1.45 1.45 5.78
N GLN A 283 -1.54 0.60 6.79
CA GLN A 283 -2.08 -0.74 6.64
C GLN A 283 -3.59 -0.68 6.42
N VAL A 284 -4.05 -1.29 5.34
CA VAL A 284 -5.46 -1.27 4.95
C VAL A 284 -6.16 -2.44 5.62
N GLY A 285 -6.92 -2.16 6.69
CA GLY A 285 -7.64 -3.17 7.47
C GLY A 285 -7.10 -3.30 8.90
N GLY A 286 -7.30 -4.48 9.51
CA GLY A 286 -6.82 -4.76 10.87
C GLY A 286 -5.32 -5.10 10.96
N PRO A 287 -4.83 -5.38 12.19
CA PRO A 287 -3.51 -5.97 12.46
C PRO A 287 -3.21 -7.17 11.55
N ALA A 288 -2.01 -7.26 10.97
CA ALA A 288 -1.63 -8.25 9.94
C ALA A 288 -2.73 -8.55 8.88
N SER A 289 -3.29 -7.50 8.27
CA SER A 289 -4.24 -7.59 7.16
C SER A 289 -3.58 -8.16 5.89
N ALA A 290 -4.29 -9.02 5.16
CA ALA A 290 -3.85 -9.57 3.88
C ALA A 290 -3.85 -8.55 2.73
N VAL A 291 -4.57 -7.43 2.89
CA VAL A 291 -4.46 -6.29 1.97
C VAL A 291 -3.08 -5.65 2.08
N GLY A 292 -2.45 -5.66 3.26
CA GLY A 292 -1.14 -5.04 3.49
C GLY A 292 -1.19 -3.52 3.59
N VAL A 293 -0.09 -2.87 3.18
CA VAL A 293 0.21 -1.44 3.37
C VAL A 293 0.19 -0.71 2.03
N VAL A 294 -0.54 0.40 1.96
CA VAL A 294 -0.57 1.32 0.81
C VAL A 294 0.05 2.64 1.21
N GLY A 295 0.90 3.20 0.36
CA GLY A 295 1.64 4.42 0.70
C GLY A 295 2.36 5.08 -0.45
N VAL A 296 3.26 6.00 -0.10
CA VAL A 296 4.08 6.78 -1.02
C VAL A 296 5.54 6.66 -0.64
N TRP A 297 6.38 6.39 -1.63
CA TRP A 297 7.83 6.51 -1.53
C TRP A 297 8.25 7.90 -2.04
N THR A 298 9.29 8.47 -1.46
CA THR A 298 9.92 9.74 -1.85
C THR A 298 11.44 9.60 -1.86
N THR A 299 12.14 10.44 -2.63
CA THR A 299 13.61 10.55 -2.63
C THR A 299 14.06 11.99 -2.33
N SER A 300 15.34 12.14 -2.00
CA SER A 300 15.99 13.45 -1.81
C SER A 300 15.91 14.38 -3.03
N ALA A 301 15.73 13.82 -4.25
CA ALA A 301 15.52 14.58 -5.48
C ALA A 301 14.05 14.99 -5.72
N HIS A 302 13.20 14.91 -4.69
CA HIS A 302 11.75 15.20 -4.75
C HIS A 302 10.94 14.35 -5.74
N HIS A 303 11.50 13.22 -6.21
CA HIS A 303 10.70 12.19 -6.86
C HIS A 303 9.82 11.50 -5.84
N ARG A 304 8.65 11.03 -6.29
CA ARG A 304 7.69 10.28 -5.47
C ARG A 304 6.92 9.31 -6.35
N GLY A 305 6.40 8.26 -5.74
CA GLY A 305 5.50 7.34 -6.41
C GLY A 305 4.71 6.49 -5.43
N PRO A 306 3.66 5.81 -5.91
CA PRO A 306 2.83 4.95 -5.08
C PRO A 306 3.58 3.64 -4.77
N PHE A 307 3.34 3.07 -3.58
CA PHE A 307 3.73 1.70 -3.23
C PHE A 307 2.56 0.93 -2.60
N TRP A 308 2.63 -0.39 -2.73
CA TRP A 308 1.82 -1.37 -2.02
C TRP A 308 2.73 -2.52 -1.59
N LEU A 309 2.59 -2.94 -0.34
CA LEU A 309 3.39 -3.98 0.29
C LEU A 309 2.44 -4.93 1.03
N TRP A 310 2.40 -6.23 0.69
CA TRP A 310 1.52 -7.19 1.37
C TRP A 310 2.24 -8.52 1.64
N LYS A 311 1.70 -9.39 2.49
CA LYS A 311 2.38 -10.64 2.89
C LYS A 311 2.07 -11.82 1.98
N VAL A 312 3.03 -12.74 1.79
CA VAL A 312 2.83 -13.97 0.99
C VAL A 312 3.35 -15.25 1.66
N GLN A 313 2.91 -16.38 1.12
CA GLN A 313 3.38 -17.71 1.46
C GLN A 313 4.79 -17.97 0.88
N GLU A 314 5.50 -18.97 1.41
CA GLU A 314 6.88 -19.26 1.03
C GLU A 314 7.03 -19.80 -0.40
N ASP A 315 6.03 -20.58 -0.84
CA ASP A 315 5.88 -21.14 -2.17
C ASP A 315 5.48 -20.09 -3.23
N TYR A 316 5.16 -18.86 -2.81
CA TYR A 316 4.65 -17.82 -3.71
C TYR A 316 5.59 -17.61 -4.92
N PRO A 317 5.03 -17.58 -6.15
CA PRO A 317 5.78 -17.50 -7.38
C PRO A 317 6.85 -16.43 -7.30
N LYS A 318 8.07 -16.88 -7.53
CA LYS A 318 9.24 -16.15 -7.07
C LYS A 318 9.39 -14.81 -7.80
N GLU A 319 8.80 -14.56 -8.93
CA GLU A 319 9.51 -13.99 -10.07
C GLU A 319 9.50 -12.43 -10.39
N LEU A 320 10.61 -11.65 -10.29
CA LEU A 320 10.74 -10.17 -10.52
C LEU A 320 10.27 -9.58 -11.90
N ILE A 321 9.81 -8.31 -11.98
CA ILE A 321 9.54 -7.55 -13.23
C ILE A 321 10.03 -6.10 -13.14
N GLU A 322 10.48 -5.57 -14.27
CA GLU A 322 10.36 -4.17 -14.61
C GLU A 322 9.61 -4.04 -15.95
N TYR A 323 8.54 -3.26 -15.97
CA TYR A 323 7.70 -3.00 -17.14
C TYR A 323 7.50 -1.49 -17.29
N THR A 324 7.57 -0.95 -18.51
CA THR A 324 7.65 0.50 -18.83
C THR A 324 6.84 0.87 -20.07
#